data_AF-A0A1R1PZN4-F1
#
_entry.id   AF-A0A1R1PZN4-F1
#
_cell.length_a   1.000
_cell.length_b   1.000
_cell.length_c   1.000
_cell.angle_alpha   90.00
_cell.angle_beta   90.00
_cell.angle_gamma   90.00
#
_symmetry.space_group_name_H-M   'P 1'
#
loop_
_entity.id
_entity.type
_entity.pdbx_description
1 polymer ?
#
loop_
_entity_poly.entity_id
_entity_poly.type
_entity_poly.pdbx_seq_one_letter_code
_entity_poly.pdbx_strand_id
1 'polypeptide(L)'
;MIKNELAKDPKLKHESWDRFLPKFKKRNVKRKKPMKVGKKQKDRALFPPLPQPSKVDLQLQSGEYFLSSAEKKVAELNKKHKLQTENIAKKKLEREKDFVPPKELPTNTVSSGASGDNASGTKIPANFSKKRKADLDQIDSLAKKFKK
;
A
#
# COMPACT_ATOMS: atom_id res chain seq x y z
N MET A 1 -37.84 33.81 47.05
CA MET A 1 -38.46 33.60 48.37
C MET A 1 -37.63 34.26 49.46
N ILE A 2 -36.47 33.74 49.87
CA ILE A 2 -35.66 34.32 50.96
C ILE A 2 -35.13 35.73 50.63
N LYS A 3 -34.60 35.96 49.41
CA LYS A 3 -34.12 37.29 49.00
C LYS A 3 -35.19 38.39 49.02
N ASN A 4 -36.45 38.04 48.74
CA ASN A 4 -37.53 39.02 48.65
C ASN A 4 -38.00 39.48 50.02
N GLU A 5 -37.89 38.62 51.05
CA GLU A 5 -38.20 39.01 52.43
C GLU A 5 -37.07 39.83 53.04
N LEU A 6 -35.81 39.43 52.84
CA LEU A 6 -34.65 40.21 53.31
C LEU A 6 -34.55 41.61 52.70
N ALA A 7 -35.08 41.80 51.48
CA ALA A 7 -35.13 43.09 50.81
C ALA A 7 -36.16 44.06 51.42
N LYS A 8 -37.21 43.54 52.06
CA LYS A 8 -38.23 44.36 52.74
C LYS A 8 -37.72 44.93 54.06
N ASP A 9 -36.73 44.27 54.67
CA ASP A 9 -36.14 44.71 55.94
C ASP A 9 -35.21 45.92 55.75
N PRO A 10 -35.54 47.12 56.26
CA PRO A 10 -34.75 48.33 56.01
C PRO A 10 -33.37 48.29 56.69
N LYS A 11 -33.21 47.49 57.75
CA LYS A 11 -31.96 47.35 58.51
C LYS A 11 -30.88 46.58 57.75
N LEU A 12 -31.27 45.64 56.90
CA LEU A 12 -30.36 44.71 56.24
C LEU A 12 -30.06 45.09 54.79
N LYS A 13 -30.60 46.21 54.29
CA LYS A 13 -30.43 46.69 52.90
C LYS A 13 -28.98 47.01 52.53
N HIS A 14 -28.17 47.45 53.48
CA HIS A 14 -26.78 47.87 53.25
C HIS A 14 -25.76 46.78 53.57
N GLU A 15 -26.22 45.59 53.99
CA GLU A 15 -25.36 44.49 54.42
C GLU A 15 -25.39 43.30 53.44
N SER A 16 -24.36 42.45 53.48
CA SER A 16 -24.29 41.26 52.63
C SER A 16 -25.24 40.16 53.10
N TRP A 17 -26.16 39.74 52.22
CA TRP A 17 -27.13 38.67 52.50
C TRP A 17 -26.57 37.24 52.41
N ASP A 18 -25.26 37.07 52.17
CA ASP A 18 -24.63 35.75 51.95
C ASP A 18 -24.80 34.78 53.13
N ARG A 19 -24.98 35.31 54.35
CA ARG A 19 -25.22 34.50 55.56
C ARG A 19 -26.60 33.84 55.61
N PHE A 20 -27.56 34.43 54.91
CA PHE A 20 -28.95 33.96 54.87
C PHE A 20 -29.27 33.19 53.59
N LEU A 21 -28.34 33.20 52.62
CA LEU A 21 -28.49 32.49 51.36
C LEU A 21 -27.84 31.11 51.44
N PRO A 22 -28.53 30.04 50.99
CA PRO A 22 -27.93 28.73 50.90
C PRO A 22 -26.67 28.74 50.02
N LYS A 23 -25.56 28.18 50.52
CA LYS A 23 -24.29 28.11 49.78
C LYS A 23 -24.33 26.97 48.76
N PHE A 24 -24.58 27.32 47.51
CA PHE A 24 -24.56 26.36 46.40
C PHE A 24 -23.13 26.05 45.97
N LYS A 25 -22.67 24.82 46.24
CA LYS A 25 -21.40 24.32 45.73
C LYS A 25 -21.57 23.86 44.28
N LYS A 26 -20.66 24.24 43.38
CA LYS A 26 -20.68 23.76 41.98
C LYS A 26 -20.42 22.25 41.98
N ARG A 27 -21.47 21.48 41.70
CA ARG A 27 -21.40 20.02 41.58
C ARG A 27 -21.25 19.66 40.11
N ASN A 28 -20.04 19.28 39.69
CA ASN A 28 -19.78 18.75 38.34
C ASN A 28 -20.34 17.31 38.22
N VAL A 29 -21.66 17.18 38.09
CA VAL A 29 -22.32 15.88 37.97
C VAL A 29 -22.09 15.29 36.59
N LYS A 30 -21.59 14.04 36.54
CA LYS A 30 -21.39 13.30 35.29
C LYS A 30 -22.75 13.06 34.61
N ARG A 31 -22.94 13.61 33.41
CA ARG A 31 -24.11 13.31 32.57
C ARG A 31 -23.88 12.02 31.79
N LYS A 32 -24.93 11.21 31.62
CA LYS A 32 -24.87 10.00 30.79
C LYS A 32 -24.63 10.41 29.34
N LYS A 33 -23.71 9.73 28.65
CA LYS A 33 -23.44 9.93 27.23
C LYS A 33 -24.65 9.46 26.40
N PRO A 34 -24.98 10.11 25.27
CA PRO A 34 -26.08 9.67 24.41
C PRO A 34 -25.82 8.27 23.87
N MET A 35 -26.85 7.41 23.88
CA MET A 35 -26.73 5.98 23.56
C MET A 35 -26.46 5.68 22.09
N LYS A 36 -26.74 6.62 21.18
CA LYS A 36 -26.49 6.47 19.75
C LYS A 36 -25.69 7.66 19.24
N VAL A 37 -24.39 7.46 19.11
CA VAL A 37 -23.50 8.31 18.32
C VAL A 37 -22.99 7.43 17.17
N GLY A 38 -23.46 7.69 15.95
CA GLY A 38 -22.79 7.28 14.71
C GLY A 38 -22.81 5.80 14.28
N LYS A 39 -23.53 4.88 14.93
CA LYS A 39 -23.62 3.48 14.45
C LYS A 39 -24.92 3.23 13.70
N LYS A 40 -24.83 3.10 12.38
CA LYS A 40 -25.90 2.57 11.52
C LYS A 40 -26.34 1.21 12.08
N GLN A 41 -27.64 0.92 12.02
CA GLN A 41 -28.18 -0.36 12.48
C GLN A 41 -27.50 -1.48 11.69
N LYS A 42 -27.01 -2.51 12.39
CA LYS A 42 -26.44 -3.69 11.73
C LYS A 42 -27.59 -4.38 11.01
N ASP A 43 -27.50 -4.47 9.69
CA ASP A 43 -28.44 -5.25 8.90
C ASP A 43 -28.50 -6.67 9.49
N ARG A 44 -29.72 -7.13 9.78
CA ARG A 44 -29.95 -8.40 10.48
C ARG A 44 -29.72 -9.53 9.48
N ALA A 45 -28.47 -9.89 9.29
CA ALA A 45 -28.10 -11.08 8.52
C ALA A 45 -28.83 -12.31 9.10
N LEU A 46 -29.53 -13.05 8.24
CA LEU A 46 -30.33 -14.22 8.61
C LEU A 46 -29.46 -15.37 9.15
N PHE A 47 -28.20 -15.42 8.72
CA PHE A 47 -27.23 -16.44 9.12
C PHE A 47 -26.08 -15.80 9.89
N PRO A 48 -25.50 -16.54 10.86
CA PRO A 48 -24.28 -16.08 11.51
C PRO A 48 -23.14 -15.95 10.48
N PRO A 49 -22.15 -15.07 10.73
CA PRO A 49 -20.94 -15.06 9.92
C PRO A 49 -20.21 -16.40 10.03
N LEU A 50 -19.54 -16.81 8.96
CA LEU A 50 -18.74 -18.03 8.96
C LEU A 50 -17.64 -17.96 10.03
N PRO A 51 -17.34 -19.08 10.71
CA PRO A 51 -16.20 -19.13 11.62
C PRO A 51 -14.89 -18.91 10.85
N GLN A 52 -13.91 -18.30 11.50
CA GLN A 52 -12.57 -18.19 10.93
C GLN A 52 -11.94 -19.60 10.87
N PRO A 53 -11.31 -19.99 9.74
CA PRO A 53 -10.69 -21.31 9.61
C PRO A 53 -9.54 -21.47 10.60
N SER A 54 -9.30 -22.71 11.06
CA SER A 54 -8.18 -22.98 11.94
C SER A 54 -6.85 -22.92 11.19
N LYS A 55 -5.73 -22.81 11.93
CA LYS A 55 -4.39 -22.86 11.33
C LYS A 55 -4.15 -24.18 10.58
N VAL A 56 -4.70 -25.28 11.10
CA VAL A 56 -4.62 -26.60 10.48
C VAL A 56 -5.39 -26.61 9.16
N ASP A 57 -6.60 -26.06 9.14
CA ASP A 57 -7.43 -26.00 7.93
C ASP A 57 -6.77 -25.18 6.82
N LEU A 58 -6.15 -24.04 7.18
CA LEU A 58 -5.41 -23.21 6.23
C LEU A 58 -4.21 -23.96 5.63
N GLN A 59 -3.50 -24.75 6.44
CA GLN A 59 -2.36 -25.54 6.00
C GLN A 59 -2.77 -26.76 5.16
N LEU A 60 -3.93 -27.35 5.46
CA LEU A 60 -4.52 -28.43 4.68
C LEU A 60 -5.01 -27.90 3.33
N GLN A 61 -5.69 -26.75 3.32
CA GLN A 61 -6.16 -26.09 2.10
C GLN A 61 -5.00 -25.66 1.19
N SER A 62 -3.88 -25.18 1.77
CA SER A 62 -2.68 -24.83 1.01
C SER A 62 -1.85 -26.04 0.58
N GLY A 63 -2.14 -27.24 1.12
CA GLY A 63 -1.33 -28.46 0.94
C GLY A 63 0.01 -28.44 1.68
N GLU A 64 0.33 -27.37 2.42
CA GLU A 64 1.59 -27.22 3.15
C GLU A 64 1.66 -28.11 4.40
N TYR A 65 0.51 -28.61 4.88
CA TYR A 65 0.46 -29.48 6.05
C TYR A 65 1.28 -30.75 5.87
N PHE A 66 1.28 -31.32 4.67
CA PHE A 66 1.97 -32.57 4.36
C PHE A 66 3.46 -32.40 4.04
N LEU A 67 3.93 -31.16 3.83
CA LEU A 67 5.32 -30.91 3.49
C LEU A 67 6.21 -30.99 4.74
N SER A 68 7.39 -31.58 4.56
CA SER A 68 8.46 -31.60 5.56
C SER A 68 8.99 -30.19 5.84
N SER A 69 9.52 -29.96 7.05
CA SER A 69 10.17 -28.69 7.39
C SER A 69 11.36 -28.37 6.46
N ALA A 70 12.04 -29.38 5.93
CA ALA A 70 13.09 -29.21 4.94
C ALA A 70 12.55 -28.74 3.59
N GLU A 71 11.44 -29.34 3.12
CA GLU A 71 10.78 -28.97 1.86
C GLU A 71 10.23 -27.54 1.91
N LYS A 72 9.67 -27.15 3.05
CA LYS A 72 9.23 -25.76 3.30
C LYS A 72 10.37 -24.76 3.17
N LYS A 73 11.54 -25.09 3.75
CA LYS A 73 12.75 -24.25 3.63
C LYS A 73 13.23 -24.15 2.18
N VAL A 74 13.24 -25.25 1.44
CA VAL A 74 13.61 -25.26 0.02
C VAL A 74 12.63 -24.40 -0.80
N ALA A 75 11.33 -24.52 -0.56
CA ALA A 75 10.32 -23.69 -1.21
C ALA A 75 10.50 -22.19 -0.90
N GLU A 76 10.84 -21.84 0.34
CA GLU A 76 11.13 -20.47 0.75
C GLU A 76 12.38 -19.91 0.05
N LEU A 77 13.46 -20.68 -0.02
CA LEU A 77 14.68 -20.28 -0.74
C LEU A 77 14.41 -20.08 -2.23
N ASN A 78 13.66 -20.99 -2.85
CA ASN A 78 13.25 -20.86 -4.25
C ASN A 78 12.40 -19.60 -4.48
N LYS A 79 11.50 -19.27 -3.56
CA LYS A 79 10.70 -18.03 -3.62
C LYS A 79 11.59 -16.78 -3.53
N LYS A 80 12.58 -16.77 -2.62
CA LYS A 80 13.54 -15.67 -2.49
C LYS A 80 14.38 -15.51 -3.76
N HIS A 81 14.87 -16.61 -4.33
CA HIS A 81 15.65 -16.59 -5.56
C HIS A 81 14.83 -16.05 -6.74
N LYS A 82 13.57 -16.49 -6.91
CA LYS A 82 12.66 -15.94 -7.93
C LYS A 82 12.49 -14.43 -7.78
N LEU A 83 12.20 -13.95 -6.58
CA LEU A 83 12.06 -12.52 -6.32
C LEU A 83 13.34 -11.73 -6.63
N GLN A 84 14.51 -12.28 -6.31
CA GLN A 84 15.80 -11.68 -6.67
C GLN A 84 15.96 -11.59 -8.19
N THR A 85 15.67 -12.67 -8.93
CA THR A 85 15.75 -12.66 -10.40
C THR A 85 14.80 -11.64 -11.03
N GLU A 86 13.58 -11.52 -10.51
CA GLU A 86 12.60 -10.53 -10.96
C GLU A 86 13.08 -9.10 -10.71
N ASN A 87 13.63 -8.83 -9.53
CA ASN A 87 14.16 -7.50 -9.18
C ASN A 87 15.39 -7.13 -10.01
N ILE A 88 16.28 -8.09 -10.30
CA ILE A 88 17.42 -7.88 -11.19
C ILE A 88 16.92 -7.55 -12.60
N ALA A 89 15.94 -8.28 -13.11
CA ALA A 89 15.33 -8.01 -14.41
C ALA A 89 14.70 -6.60 -14.46
N LYS A 90 13.93 -6.21 -13.44
CA LYS A 90 13.34 -4.86 -13.33
C LYS A 90 14.41 -3.77 -13.34
N LYS A 91 15.47 -3.90 -12.53
CA LYS A 91 16.59 -2.93 -12.50
C LYS A 91 17.33 -2.84 -13.83
N LYS A 92 17.46 -3.97 -14.54
CA LYS A 92 18.07 -3.98 -15.87
C LYS A 92 17.21 -3.22 -16.88
N LEU A 93 15.89 -3.45 -16.87
CA LEU A 93 14.94 -2.72 -17.72
C LEU A 93 14.93 -1.22 -17.42
N GLU A 94 14.97 -0.83 -16.15
CA GLU A 94 15.10 0.58 -15.75
C GLU A 94 16.39 1.19 -16.30
N ARG A 95 17.52 0.52 -16.10
CA ARG A 95 18.81 0.98 -16.63
C ARG A 95 18.79 1.11 -18.16
N GLU A 96 18.26 0.12 -18.88
CA GLU A 96 18.16 0.16 -20.35
C GLU A 96 17.30 1.33 -20.84
N LYS A 97 16.23 1.71 -20.12
CA LYS A 97 15.42 2.89 -20.45
C LYS A 97 16.24 4.17 -20.33
N ASP A 98 17.08 4.30 -19.31
CA ASP A 98 17.93 5.47 -19.10
C ASP A 98 19.01 5.62 -20.20
N PHE A 99 19.39 4.51 -20.85
CA PHE A 99 20.35 4.52 -21.96
C PHE A 99 19.72 4.86 -23.33
N VAL A 100 18.39 4.93 -23.43
CA VAL A 100 17.72 5.37 -24.65
C VAL A 100 17.52 6.88 -24.58
N PRO A 101 18.10 7.66 -25.52
CA PRO A 101 17.92 9.10 -25.51
C PRO A 101 16.42 9.45 -25.71
N PRO A 102 15.92 10.51 -25.05
CA PRO A 102 14.56 10.98 -25.26
C PRO A 102 14.30 11.27 -26.74
N LYS A 103 13.15 10.84 -27.25
CA LYS A 103 12.76 11.11 -28.63
C LYS A 103 12.46 12.60 -28.80
N GLU A 104 13.25 13.28 -29.61
CA GLU A 104 13.03 14.69 -29.92
C GLU A 104 11.69 14.90 -30.61
N LEU A 105 10.98 15.97 -30.22
CA LEU A 105 9.76 16.42 -30.87
C LEU A 105 10.15 17.13 -32.17
N PRO A 106 9.42 16.92 -33.29
CA PRO A 106 9.71 17.64 -34.51
C PRO A 106 9.51 19.14 -34.27
N THR A 107 10.59 19.91 -34.36
CA THR A 107 10.49 21.37 -34.44
C THR A 107 9.99 21.70 -35.84
N ASN A 108 8.81 22.31 -35.94
CA ASN A 108 8.32 22.89 -37.18
C ASN A 108 9.24 24.06 -37.56
N THR A 109 10.30 23.78 -38.32
CA THR A 109 10.98 24.79 -39.14
C THR A 109 10.54 24.60 -40.57
N VAL A 110 9.76 25.58 -41.03
CA VAL A 110 9.49 25.84 -42.44
C VAL A 110 10.81 26.10 -43.16
N SER A 111 11.20 25.21 -44.09
CA SER A 111 11.93 25.44 -45.36
C SER A 111 12.55 24.11 -45.82
N SER A 112 11.86 23.36 -46.69
CA SER A 112 11.99 23.39 -48.17
C SER A 112 13.24 22.69 -48.70
N GLY A 113 13.05 21.58 -49.43
CA GLY A 113 13.94 21.24 -50.53
C GLY A 113 14.29 19.76 -50.71
N ALA A 114 13.74 19.19 -51.79
CA ALA A 114 14.33 18.18 -52.68
C ALA A 114 14.30 16.69 -52.27
N SER A 115 13.37 16.01 -52.95
CA SER A 115 13.42 14.68 -53.57
C SER A 115 14.81 14.06 -53.78
N GLY A 116 14.87 12.74 -53.65
CA GLY A 116 15.96 11.92 -54.19
C GLY A 116 15.82 10.45 -53.82
N ASP A 117 15.40 9.66 -54.81
CA ASP A 117 15.28 8.20 -54.81
C ASP A 117 16.54 7.47 -54.29
N ASN A 118 16.37 6.35 -53.57
CA ASN A 118 16.74 5.02 -54.07
C ASN A 118 16.72 3.91 -53.01
N ALA A 119 16.39 2.74 -53.53
CA ALA A 119 16.50 1.42 -52.94
C ALA A 119 17.76 1.17 -52.07
N SER A 120 17.60 0.37 -51.01
CA SER A 120 18.37 -0.87 -50.86
C SER A 120 18.08 -1.54 -49.52
N GLY A 121 17.73 -2.83 -49.58
CA GLY A 121 17.73 -3.68 -48.40
C GLY A 121 19.12 -3.70 -47.77
N THR A 122 19.20 -3.34 -46.49
CA THR A 122 20.44 -3.49 -45.73
C THR A 122 20.57 -4.95 -45.30
N LYS A 123 21.29 -5.69 -46.14
CA LYS A 123 21.91 -6.99 -45.82
C LYS A 123 22.67 -6.84 -44.51
N ILE A 124 22.28 -7.61 -43.49
CA ILE A 124 23.05 -7.76 -42.25
C ILE A 124 24.39 -8.39 -42.65
N PRO A 125 25.56 -7.82 -42.28
CA PRO A 125 26.84 -8.41 -42.60
C PRO A 125 26.96 -9.79 -41.93
N ALA A 126 27.25 -10.83 -42.72
CA ALA A 126 27.32 -12.23 -42.30
C ALA A 126 28.31 -12.52 -41.14
N ASN A 127 29.16 -11.55 -40.80
CA ASN A 127 30.14 -11.64 -39.72
C ASN A 127 29.57 -11.29 -38.33
N PHE A 128 28.40 -10.63 -38.24
CA PHE A 128 27.79 -10.25 -36.95
C PHE A 128 26.79 -11.29 -36.41
N SER A 129 26.42 -12.29 -37.22
CA SER A 129 25.51 -13.37 -36.81
C SER A 129 26.24 -14.55 -36.17
N LYS A 130 27.45 -14.89 -36.62
CA LYS A 130 28.27 -15.97 -36.04
C LYS A 130 28.72 -15.67 -34.61
N LYS A 131 29.10 -14.41 -34.32
CA LYS A 131 29.52 -13.99 -32.97
C LYS A 131 28.39 -14.11 -31.94
N ARG A 132 27.18 -13.66 -32.29
CA ARG A 132 26.00 -13.78 -31.43
C ARG A 132 25.61 -15.22 -31.13
N LYS A 133 25.79 -16.15 -32.08
CA LYS A 133 25.50 -17.58 -31.86
C LYS A 133 26.52 -18.24 -30.92
N ALA A 134 27.80 -17.94 -31.08
CA ALA A 134 28.85 -18.44 -30.18
C ALA A 134 28.70 -17.91 -28.74
N ASP A 135 28.32 -16.64 -28.58
CA ASP A 135 28.08 -16.03 -27.26
C ASP A 135 26.86 -16.67 -26.56
N LEU A 136 25.82 -17.04 -27.31
CA LEU A 136 24.64 -17.75 -26.79
C LEU A 136 24.97 -19.20 -26.37
N ASP A 137 25.75 -19.92 -27.17
CA ASP A 137 26.14 -21.30 -26.87
C ASP A 137 27.10 -21.39 -25.65
N GLN A 138 27.92 -20.35 -25.42
CA GLN A 138 28.74 -20.21 -24.21
C GLN A 138 27.92 -19.97 -22.95
N ILE A 139 26.85 -19.17 -23.03
CA ILE A 139 25.96 -18.91 -21.89
C ILE A 139 25.18 -20.18 -21.52
N ASP A 140 24.68 -20.94 -22.51
CA ASP A 140 23.94 -22.18 -22.28
C ASP A 140 24.81 -23.31 -21.71
N SER A 141 26.07 -23.41 -22.15
CA SER A 141 27.03 -24.38 -21.59
C SER A 141 27.46 -24.02 -20.17
N LEU A 142 27.62 -22.73 -19.85
CA LEU A 142 27.90 -22.25 -18.50
C LEU A 142 26.73 -22.52 -17.55
N ALA A 143 25.49 -22.27 -18.00
CA ALA A 143 24.29 -22.55 -17.23
C ALA A 143 24.12 -24.06 -16.92
N LYS A 144 24.53 -24.95 -17.84
CA LYS A 144 24.55 -26.40 -17.60
C LYS A 144 25.64 -26.83 -16.61
N LYS A 145 26.77 -26.14 -16.56
CA LYS A 145 27.90 -26.45 -15.66
C LYS A 145 27.58 -26.20 -14.18
N PHE A 146 26.71 -25.23 -13.89
CA PHE A 146 26.25 -24.88 -12.54
C PHE A 146 24.98 -25.62 -12.10
N LYS A 147 24.46 -26.55 -12.92
CA LYS A 147 23.24 -27.31 -12.64
C LYS A 147 23.52 -28.74 -12.13
N LYS A 148 24.62 -28.93 -11.41
CA LYS A 148 24.97 -30.19 -10.76
C LYS A 148 24.98 -30.02 -9.25
#